data_AF-A0A951Z7K7-F1
#
_entry.id   AF-A0A951Z7K7-F1
#
_cell.length_a   1.000
_cell.length_b   1.000
_cell.length_c   1.000
_cell.angle_alpha   90.00
_cell.angle_beta   90.00
_cell.angle_gamma   90.00
#
_symmetry.space_group_name_H-M   'P 1'
#
loop_
_entity.id
_entity.type
_entity.pdbx_description
1 polymer ?
#
loop_
_entity_poly.entity_id
_entity_poly.type
_entity_poly.pdbx_seq_one_letter_code
_entity_poly.pdbx_strand_id
1 'polypeptide(L)'
;MKSFVVPGDWRSWVPVAPESHFPIQNLPYGIFSKRDGRPARVGVAIGEFILDTGLLHDAGLLDGPDVFHADTLNPVMSLGRGAWTALRQRLAELLRDTEPVLRDDERLRARALVPVADATLHMP
;
A
#
# COMPACT_ATOMS: atom_id res chain seq x y z
N MET A 1 -3.77 -17.48 -15.28
CA MET A 1 -4.05 -16.11 -14.80
C MET A 1 -2.70 -15.40 -14.70
N LYS A 2 -2.49 -14.31 -15.46
CA LYS A 2 -1.19 -13.62 -15.55
C LYS A 2 -1.00 -12.72 -14.34
N SER A 3 0.22 -12.62 -13.82
CA SER A 3 0.58 -11.64 -12.79
C SER A 3 0.37 -10.24 -13.34
N PHE A 4 -0.32 -9.38 -12.60
CA PHE A 4 -0.46 -7.97 -12.94
C PHE A 4 0.89 -7.27 -12.78
N VAL A 5 1.31 -6.57 -13.84
CA VAL A 5 2.51 -5.74 -13.85
C VAL A 5 2.05 -4.32 -14.12
N VAL A 6 2.44 -3.40 -13.24
CA VAL A 6 2.14 -1.97 -13.39
C VAL A 6 2.84 -1.47 -14.64
N PRO A 7 2.14 -0.81 -15.59
CA PRO A 7 2.77 -0.24 -16.77
C PRO A 7 3.88 0.76 -16.42
N GLY A 8 4.96 0.78 -17.22
CA GLY A 8 6.14 1.60 -16.95
C GLY A 8 5.92 3.10 -17.14
N ASP A 9 4.87 3.48 -17.87
CA ASP A 9 4.44 4.86 -18.09
C ASP A 9 3.53 5.38 -16.96
N TRP A 10 3.03 4.52 -16.07
CA TRP A 10 2.24 4.97 -14.92
C TRP A 10 3.07 5.84 -13.99
N ARG A 11 2.43 6.89 -13.48
CA ARG A 11 2.99 7.83 -12.53
C ARG A 11 2.13 7.84 -11.28
N SER A 12 2.76 8.12 -10.14
CA SER A 12 2.05 8.29 -8.89
C SER A 12 1.83 9.77 -8.60
N TRP A 13 0.71 10.09 -7.94
CA TRP A 13 0.54 11.39 -7.30
C TRP A 13 1.37 11.52 -6.01
N VAL A 14 1.85 10.39 -5.44
CA VAL A 14 2.83 10.42 -4.36
C VAL A 14 4.18 10.85 -4.95
N PRO A 15 4.88 11.82 -4.33
CA PRO A 15 6.23 12.17 -4.75
C PRO A 15 7.18 10.97 -4.63
N VAL A 16 7.81 10.61 -5.75
CA VAL A 16 8.83 9.55 -5.82
C VAL A 16 10.06 10.13 -6.49
N ALA A 17 11.21 10.09 -5.80
CA ALA A 17 12.48 10.49 -6.38
C ALA A 17 12.86 9.54 -7.55
N PRO A 18 13.48 10.03 -8.63
CA PRO A 18 13.85 9.19 -9.78
C PRO A 18 14.71 7.97 -9.42
N GLU A 19 15.58 8.11 -8.41
CA GLU A 19 16.50 7.07 -7.94
C GLU A 19 15.86 6.14 -6.89
N SER A 20 14.59 6.36 -6.52
CA SER A 20 13.93 5.60 -5.47
C SER A 20 13.79 4.13 -5.88
N HIS A 21 14.09 3.23 -4.95
CA HIS A 21 13.79 1.81 -5.10
C HIS A 21 12.30 1.49 -4.97
N PHE A 22 11.46 2.46 -4.59
CA PHE A 22 10.03 2.28 -4.34
C PHE A 22 9.16 3.09 -5.30
N PRO A 23 9.30 2.93 -6.63
CA PRO A 23 8.36 3.52 -7.56
C PRO A 23 7.02 2.77 -7.53
N ILE A 24 5.99 3.36 -8.16
CA ILE A 24 4.66 2.74 -8.30
C ILE A 24 4.71 1.38 -9.02
N GLN A 25 5.79 1.07 -9.73
CA GLN A 25 6.01 -0.23 -10.37
C GLN A 25 6.47 -1.32 -9.40
N ASN A 26 7.09 -0.97 -8.26
CA ASN A 26 7.64 -1.95 -7.32
C ASN A 26 6.61 -2.38 -6.28
N LEU A 27 6.03 -1.43 -5.53
CA LEU A 27 5.02 -1.68 -4.47
C LEU A 27 5.33 -2.92 -3.60
N PRO A 28 6.46 -2.95 -2.88
CA PRO A 28 6.75 -4.05 -1.98
C PRO A 28 5.88 -3.96 -0.72
N TYR A 29 5.45 -5.11 -0.24
CA TYR A 29 4.66 -5.25 0.98
C TYR A 29 5.60 -5.45 2.18
N GLY A 30 5.22 -4.91 3.32
CA GLY A 30 5.94 -5.08 4.57
C GLY A 30 5.03 -4.86 5.77
N ILE A 31 5.56 -5.12 6.96
CA ILE A 31 4.87 -4.86 8.22
C ILE A 31 5.47 -3.60 8.85
N PHE A 32 4.60 -2.69 9.29
CA PHE A 32 5.03 -1.46 9.94
C PHE A 32 4.15 -1.13 11.14
N SER A 33 4.69 -0.34 12.07
CA SER A 33 3.92 0.33 13.12
C SER A 33 4.29 1.81 13.19
N LYS A 34 3.47 2.60 13.88
CA LYS A 34 3.70 4.03 14.15
C LYS A 34 3.64 4.26 15.65
N ARG A 35 4.24 5.36 16.13
CA ARG A 35 4.07 5.86 17.51
C ARG A 35 2.70 6.52 17.73
N ASP A 36 1.63 5.87 17.26
CA ASP A 36 0.24 6.30 17.42
C ASP A 36 -0.60 5.31 18.23
N GLY A 37 0.04 4.27 18.78
CA GLY A 37 -0.61 3.24 19.60
C GLY A 37 -1.35 2.17 18.80
N ARG A 38 -1.39 2.25 17.47
CA ARG A 38 -1.97 1.19 16.64
C ARG A 38 -1.02 -0.01 16.52
N PRO A 39 -1.55 -1.24 16.46
CA PRO A 39 -0.75 -2.43 16.19
C PRO A 39 0.05 -2.36 14.90
N ALA A 40 1.08 -3.19 14.82
CA ALA A 40 1.80 -3.45 13.59
C ALA A 40 0.84 -4.06 12.55
N ARG A 41 0.97 -3.62 11.30
CA ARG A 41 0.03 -3.99 10.22
C ARG A 41 0.70 -3.94 8.86
N VAL A 42 -0.02 -4.44 7.87
CA VAL A 42 0.44 -4.51 6.48
C VAL A 42 0.46 -3.11 5.85
N GLY A 43 1.58 -2.78 5.22
CA GLY A 43 1.75 -1.57 4.43
C GLY A 43 2.51 -1.82 3.14
N VAL A 44 2.45 -0.85 2.23
CA VAL A 44 3.14 -0.90 0.93
C VAL A 44 4.02 0.32 0.76
N ALA A 45 5.30 0.12 0.44
CA ALA A 45 6.22 1.24 0.25
C ALA A 45 6.00 1.95 -1.09
N ILE A 46 6.02 3.29 -1.06
CA ILE A 46 5.94 4.17 -2.22
C ILE A 46 6.73 5.46 -1.96
N GLY A 47 7.80 5.69 -2.72
CA GLY A 47 8.73 6.80 -2.48
C GLY A 47 9.31 6.75 -1.06
N GLU A 48 9.12 7.83 -0.29
CA GLU A 48 9.50 7.93 1.12
C GLU A 48 8.33 7.66 2.08
N PHE A 49 7.26 7.04 1.59
CA PHE A 49 6.05 6.79 2.33
C PHE A 49 5.70 5.29 2.37
N ILE A 50 4.86 4.96 3.35
CA ILE A 50 4.19 3.67 3.49
C ILE A 50 2.69 3.94 3.36
N LEU A 51 2.05 3.23 2.44
CA LEU A 51 0.60 3.20 2.27
C LEU A 51 0.01 2.16 3.23
N ASP A 52 -0.81 2.62 4.17
CA ASP A 52 -1.47 1.83 5.21
C ASP A 52 -2.66 1.04 4.63
N THR A 53 -2.46 -0.25 4.35
CA THR A 53 -3.51 -1.07 3.71
C THR A 53 -4.68 -1.38 4.63
N GLY A 54 -4.46 -1.43 5.94
CA GLY A 54 -5.54 -1.60 6.92
C GLY A 54 -6.50 -0.43 6.89
N LEU A 55 -5.99 0.81 6.84
CA LEU A 55 -6.83 2.00 6.69
C LEU A 55 -7.59 2.05 5.37
N LEU A 56 -6.99 1.60 4.27
CA LEU A 56 -7.68 1.56 2.97
C LEU A 56 -8.79 0.50 2.95
N HIS A 57 -8.57 -0.63 3.62
CA HIS A 57 -9.58 -1.66 3.82
C HIS A 57 -10.75 -1.12 4.65
N ASP A 58 -10.47 -0.46 5.79
CA ASP A 58 -11.50 0.15 6.65
C ASP A 58 -12.32 1.22 5.92
N ALA A 59 -11.70 1.91 4.97
CA ALA A 59 -12.35 2.90 4.11
C ALA A 59 -13.14 2.29 2.93
N GLY A 60 -13.18 0.96 2.81
CA GLY A 60 -13.86 0.25 1.72
C GLY A 60 -13.17 0.38 0.37
N LEU A 61 -11.88 0.73 0.33
CA LEU A 61 -11.12 0.88 -0.91
C LEU A 61 -10.38 -0.41 -1.34
N LEU A 62 -10.22 -1.35 -0.41
CA LEU A 62 -9.63 -2.68 -0.64
C LEU A 62 -10.64 -3.76 -0.24
N ASP A 63 -10.93 -4.66 -1.18
CA ASP A 63 -11.75 -5.84 -0.95
C ASP A 63 -10.91 -6.98 -0.35
N GLY A 64 -11.53 -7.79 0.50
CA GLY A 64 -10.92 -9.01 1.04
C GLY A 64 -11.27 -9.26 2.51
N PRO A 65 -10.81 -10.39 3.07
CA PRO A 65 -10.88 -10.62 4.51
C PRO A 65 -9.94 -9.66 5.26
N ASP A 66 -10.11 -9.60 6.58
CA ASP A 66 -9.38 -8.74 7.52
C ASP A 66 -7.91 -9.15 7.73
N VAL A 67 -7.17 -9.35 6.62
CA VAL A 67 -5.75 -9.73 6.62
C VAL A 67 -4.83 -8.52 6.60
N PHE A 68 -5.37 -7.33 6.30
CA PHE A 68 -4.59 -6.09 6.21
C PHE A 68 -4.21 -5.52 7.58
N HIS A 69 -4.91 -5.95 8.63
CA HIS A 69 -4.60 -5.64 10.02
C HIS A 69 -3.72 -6.71 10.69
N ALA A 70 -3.28 -7.73 9.96
CA ALA A 70 -2.38 -8.74 10.47
C ALA A 70 -0.96 -8.17 10.71
N ASP A 71 -0.29 -8.73 11.71
CA ASP A 71 1.09 -8.41 12.09
C ASP A 71 2.16 -9.18 11.28
N THR A 72 1.74 -10.00 10.31
CA THR A 72 2.59 -10.80 9.42
C THR A 72 2.02 -10.80 8.00
N LEU A 73 2.85 -11.05 6.98
CA LEU A 73 2.36 -11.15 5.61
C LEU A 73 1.71 -12.50 5.28
N ASN A 74 1.89 -13.51 6.13
CA ASN A 74 1.43 -14.89 5.88
C ASN A 74 -0.07 -14.96 5.55
N PRO A 75 -0.99 -14.30 6.29
CA PRO A 75 -2.42 -14.34 5.99
C PRO A 75 -2.75 -13.74 4.62
N VAL A 76 -2.06 -12.66 4.24
CA VAL A 76 -2.20 -12.07 2.90
C VAL A 76 -1.72 -13.06 1.85
N MET A 77 -0.55 -13.68 2.04
CA MET A 77 0.02 -14.71 1.15
C MET A 77 -0.88 -15.94 0.97
N SER A 78 -1.62 -16.33 2.02
CA SER A 78 -2.56 -17.45 1.99
C SER A 78 -3.82 -17.20 1.13
N LEU A 79 -4.14 -15.95 0.76
CA LEU A 79 -5.27 -15.65 -0.14
C LEU A 79 -5.06 -16.15 -1.58
N GLY A 80 -3.83 -16.56 -1.91
CA GLY A 80 -3.47 -17.10 -3.21
C GLY A 80 -3.25 -16.02 -4.28
N ARG A 81 -2.76 -16.47 -5.43
CA ARG A 81 -2.25 -15.58 -6.50
C ARG A 81 -3.30 -14.62 -7.09
N GLY A 82 -4.57 -15.04 -7.15
CA GLY A 82 -5.65 -14.21 -7.70
C GLY A 82 -5.91 -12.97 -6.84
N ALA A 83 -6.07 -13.17 -5.53
CA ALA A 83 -6.26 -12.08 -4.57
C ALA A 83 -5.05 -11.13 -4.54
N TRP A 84 -3.82 -11.67 -4.57
CA TRP A 84 -2.60 -10.86 -4.68
C TRP A 84 -2.55 -9.99 -5.92
N THR A 85 -2.96 -10.56 -7.06
CA THR A 85 -2.98 -9.85 -8.33
C THR A 85 -3.99 -8.70 -8.29
N ALA A 86 -5.20 -8.96 -7.78
CA ALA A 86 -6.25 -7.96 -7.62
C ALA A 86 -5.84 -6.85 -6.63
N LEU A 87 -5.27 -7.22 -5.49
CA LEU A 87 -4.77 -6.28 -4.49
C LEU A 87 -3.69 -5.36 -5.08
N ARG A 88 -2.68 -5.94 -5.74
CA ARG A 88 -1.61 -5.16 -6.37
C ARG A 88 -2.15 -4.21 -7.42
N GLN A 89 -3.10 -4.68 -8.24
CA GLN A 89 -3.76 -3.83 -9.24
C GLN A 89 -4.49 -2.67 -8.58
N ARG A 90 -5.31 -2.95 -7.56
CA ARG A 90 -6.08 -1.92 -6.87
C ARG A 90 -5.20 -0.88 -6.19
N LEU A 91 -4.13 -1.30 -5.53
CA LEU A 91 -3.16 -0.40 -4.90
C LEU A 91 -2.45 0.48 -5.93
N ALA A 92 -2.04 -0.09 -7.06
CA ALA A 92 -1.41 0.68 -8.14
C ALA A 92 -2.39 1.68 -8.77
N GLU A 93 -3.66 1.33 -8.94
CA GLU A 93 -4.71 2.23 -9.39
C GLU A 93 -4.89 3.39 -8.40
N LEU A 94 -5.09 3.11 -7.11
CA LEU A 94 -5.27 4.14 -6.07
C LEU A 94 -4.09 5.11 -5.97
N LEU A 95 -2.87 4.63 -6.27
CA LEU A 95 -1.66 5.46 -6.28
C LEU A 95 -1.43 6.20 -7.58
N ARG A 96 -2.17 5.89 -8.66
CA ARG A 96 -1.96 6.48 -9.99
C ARG A 96 -2.38 7.94 -10.02
N ASP A 97 -1.56 8.78 -10.63
CA ASP A 97 -1.78 10.23 -10.76
C ASP A 97 -3.13 10.63 -11.36
N THR A 98 -3.73 9.79 -12.20
CA THR A 98 -5.06 10.00 -12.80
C THR A 98 -6.24 9.47 -11.97
N GLU A 99 -6.01 8.79 -10.85
CA GLU A 99 -7.07 8.18 -10.03
C GLU A 99 -7.44 9.10 -8.84
N PRO A 100 -8.62 9.74 -8.84
CA PRO A 100 -8.99 10.70 -7.82
C PRO A 100 -9.38 10.09 -6.47
N VAL A 101 -9.80 8.81 -6.40
CA VAL A 101 -10.46 8.24 -5.21
C VAL A 101 -9.65 8.43 -3.92
N LEU A 102 -8.35 8.11 -3.94
CA LEU A 102 -7.46 8.36 -2.79
C LEU A 102 -6.67 9.67 -2.93
N ARG A 103 -6.37 10.10 -4.17
CA ARG A 103 -5.59 11.30 -4.44
C ARG A 103 -6.28 12.56 -3.90
N ASP A 104 -7.59 12.67 -4.09
CA ASP A 104 -8.36 13.89 -3.81
C ASP A 104 -9.07 13.84 -2.44
N ASP A 105 -9.11 12.67 -1.77
CA ASP A 105 -9.54 12.57 -0.38
C ASP A 105 -8.39 12.95 0.57
N GLU A 106 -8.22 14.26 0.79
CA GLU A 106 -7.14 14.79 1.62
C GLU A 106 -7.11 14.18 3.03
N ARG A 107 -8.28 13.92 3.62
CA ARG A 107 -8.41 13.41 4.98
C ARG A 107 -7.95 11.96 5.07
N LEU A 108 -8.37 11.11 4.14
CA LEU A 108 -7.93 9.72 4.09
C LEU A 108 -6.46 9.65 3.70
N ARG A 109 -6.04 10.41 2.68
CA ARG A 109 -4.66 10.47 2.20
C ARG A 109 -3.67 10.83 3.31
N ALA A 110 -3.97 11.85 4.11
CA ALA A 110 -3.11 12.28 5.22
C ALA A 110 -2.97 11.21 6.33
N ARG A 111 -3.93 10.30 6.45
CA ARG A 111 -3.90 9.20 7.44
C ARG A 111 -3.26 7.94 6.87
N ALA A 112 -3.54 7.65 5.59
CA ALA A 112 -3.13 6.43 4.91
C ALA A 112 -1.68 6.48 4.43
N LEU A 113 -1.12 7.67 4.15
CA LEU A 113 0.30 7.84 3.87
C LEU A 113 1.07 8.17 5.13
N VAL A 114 1.96 7.26 5.51
CA VAL A 114 2.84 7.42 6.65
C VAL A 114 4.26 7.65 6.15
N PRO A 115 4.92 8.77 6.50
CA PRO A 115 6.35 8.94 6.20
C PRO A 115 7.15 7.78 6.77
N VAL A 116 8.08 7.21 6.00
CA VAL A 116 8.95 6.12 6.48
C VAL A 116 9.71 6.53 7.75
N ALA A 117 10.11 7.81 7.85
CA ALA A 117 10.77 8.38 9.02
C ALA A 117 9.93 8.31 10.31
N ASP A 118 8.60 8.26 10.19
CA ASP A 118 7.67 8.17 11.32
C ASP A 118 7.27 6.72 11.66
N ALA A 119 7.73 5.76 10.86
CA ALA A 119 7.36 4.35 10.97
C ALA A 119 8.49 3.50 11.56
N THR A 120 8.10 2.41 12.21
CA THR A 120 9.01 1.31 12.57
C THR A 120 8.69 0.13 11.66
N LEU A 121 9.66 -0.32 10.88
CA LEU A 121 9.55 -1.49 10.02
C LEU A 121 9.83 -2.76 10.82
N HIS A 122 9.02 -3.79 10.60
CA HIS A 122 9.17 -5.10 11.22
C HIS A 122 9.53 -6.14 10.16
N MET A 123 10.06 -7.28 10.58
CA MET A 123 10.23 -8.40 9.65
C MET A 123 8.86 -8.91 9.21
N PRO A 124 8.63 -9.09 7.90
CA PRO A 124 7.37 -9.58 7.36
C PRO A 124 7.10 -11.06 7.64
#